data_AF-A0A6A9QQL2-F1
#
_entry.id   AF-A0A6A9QQL2-F1
#
_cell.length_a   1.000
_cell.length_b   1.000
_cell.length_c   1.000
_cell.angle_alpha   90.00
_cell.angle_beta   90.00
_cell.angle_gamma   90.00
#
_symmetry.space_group_name_H-M   'P 1'
#
loop_
_entity.id
_entity.type
_entity.pdbx_description
1 polymer ?
#
loop_
_entity_poly.entity_id
_entity_poly.type
_entity_poly.pdbx_seq_one_letter_code
_entity_poly.pdbx_strand_id
1 'polypeptide(L)'
;MLEIYSTFTLMVFSFVLAGIMTLIMLGVAENDIVDAFGLNMIPRIELRLLFIVMLYVIFLGILEGFTLYTNGMLISLDALPYLILVAYPKGDKDDHRGF
;
A
#
# COMPACT_ATOMS: atom_id res chain seq x y z
N MET A 1 27.37 17.96 -7.26
CA MET A 1 26.87 16.94 -8.21
C MET A 1 25.96 15.93 -7.52
N LEU A 2 26.44 15.18 -6.52
CA LEU A 2 25.63 14.16 -5.82
C LEU A 2 24.33 14.70 -5.20
N GLU A 3 24.37 15.89 -4.58
CA GLU A 3 23.20 16.54 -3.97
C GLU A 3 22.10 16.88 -4.99
N ILE A 4 22.47 17.31 -6.20
CA ILE A 4 21.53 17.63 -7.27
C ILE A 4 20.83 16.36 -7.74
N TYR A 5 21.59 15.25 -7.91
CA TYR A 5 21.01 13.95 -8.27
C TYR A 5 20.10 13.41 -7.17
N SER A 6 20.49 13.53 -5.89
CA SER A 6 19.65 13.11 -4.77
C SER A 6 18.33 13.91 -4.70
N THR A 7 18.43 15.23 -4.82
CA THR A 7 17.26 16.13 -4.80
C THR A 7 16.33 15.86 -5.98
N PHE A 8 16.88 15.63 -7.17
CA PHE A 8 16.09 15.29 -8.36
C PHE A 8 15.38 13.94 -8.21
N THR A 9 16.08 12.91 -7.72
CA THR A 9 15.48 11.60 -7.43
C THR A 9 14.35 11.72 -6.40
N LEU A 10 14.55 12.50 -5.34
CA LEU A 10 13.53 12.75 -4.32
C LEU A 10 12.30 13.46 -4.89
N MET A 11 12.49 14.42 -5.80
CA MET A 11 11.38 15.10 -6.49
C MET A 11 10.57 14.13 -7.36
N VAL A 12 11.24 13.31 -8.18
CA VAL A 12 10.57 12.32 -9.04
C VAL A 12 9.82 11.30 -8.19
N PHE A 13 10.45 10.81 -7.13
CA PHE A 13 9.82 9.89 -6.18
C PHE A 13 8.55 10.50 -5.56
N SER A 14 8.64 11.73 -5.08
CA SER A 14 7.52 12.43 -4.45
C SER A 14 6.36 12.66 -5.43
N PHE A 15 6.67 12.99 -6.69
CA PHE A 15 5.66 13.17 -7.72
C PHE A 15 4.92 11.86 -8.05
N VAL A 16 5.65 10.76 -8.20
CA VAL A 16 5.07 9.42 -8.45
C VAL A 16 4.22 8.98 -7.26
N LEU A 17 4.73 9.16 -6.04
CA LEU A 17 4.00 8.83 -4.81
C LEU A 17 2.69 9.63 -4.72
N ALA A 18 2.72 10.93 -4.97
CA ALA A 18 1.53 11.78 -4.97
C ALA A 18 0.51 11.35 -6.03
N GLY A 19 0.96 10.95 -7.22
CA GLY A 19 0.09 10.41 -8.27
C GLY A 19 -0.61 9.12 -7.83
N ILE A 20 0.15 8.16 -7.31
CA ILE A 20 -0.38 6.87 -6.84
C ILE A 20 -1.37 7.10 -5.68
N MET A 21 -1.01 7.92 -4.69
CA MET A 21 -1.89 8.25 -3.56
C MET A 21 -3.20 8.91 -4.01
N THR A 22 -3.13 9.78 -5.02
CA THR A 22 -4.32 10.42 -5.59
C THR A 22 -5.24 9.40 -6.27
N LEU A 23 -4.69 8.44 -7.01
CA LEU A 23 -5.47 7.37 -7.65
C LEU A 23 -6.20 6.50 -6.63
N ILE A 24 -5.56 6.22 -5.48
CA ILE A 24 -6.16 5.45 -4.38
C ILE A 24 -7.25 6.26 -3.68
N MET A 25 -6.99 7.54 -3.39
CA MET A 25 -7.98 8.46 -2.80
C MET A 25 -9.23 8.60 -3.68
N LEU A 26 -9.05 8.68 -4.99
CA LEU A 26 -10.14 8.73 -5.96
C LEU A 26 -10.86 7.37 -6.13
N GLY A 27 -10.27 6.28 -5.61
CA GLY A 27 -10.82 4.94 -5.71
C GLY A 27 -10.83 4.37 -7.14
N VAL A 28 -10.01 4.93 -8.05
CA VAL A 28 -10.00 4.55 -9.47
C VAL A 28 -9.62 3.08 -9.64
N ALA A 29 -8.63 2.61 -8.89
CA ALA A 29 -8.16 1.22 -8.90
C ALA A 29 -8.88 0.33 -7.87
N GLU A 30 -9.78 0.90 -7.06
CA GLU A 30 -10.33 0.20 -5.89
C GLU A 30 -11.28 -0.92 -6.30
N ASN A 31 -12.11 -0.72 -7.32
CA ASN A 31 -13.07 -1.74 -7.78
C ASN A 31 -12.36 -2.99 -8.31
N ASP A 32 -11.38 -2.80 -9.20
CA ASP A 32 -10.65 -3.92 -9.80
C ASP A 32 -9.90 -4.73 -8.74
N ILE A 33 -9.37 -4.07 -7.71
CA ILE A 33 -8.67 -4.72 -6.60
C ILE A 33 -9.65 -5.43 -5.67
N VAL A 34 -10.79 -4.81 -5.33
CA VAL A 34 -11.83 -5.45 -4.52
C VAL A 34 -12.33 -6.73 -5.20
N ASP A 35 -12.57 -6.67 -6.51
CA ASP A 35 -13.04 -7.81 -7.30
C ASP A 35 -11.94 -8.90 -7.42
N ALA A 36 -10.68 -8.51 -7.64
CA ALA A 36 -9.56 -9.45 -7.77
C ALA A 36 -9.24 -10.20 -6.46
N PHE A 37 -9.39 -9.54 -5.32
CA PHE A 37 -9.07 -10.11 -4.00
C PHE A 37 -10.30 -10.56 -3.20
N GLY A 38 -11.51 -10.39 -3.74
CA GLY A 38 -12.76 -10.78 -3.08
C GLY A 38 -13.05 -9.98 -1.80
N LEU A 39 -12.64 -8.71 -1.75
CA LEU A 39 -12.66 -7.88 -0.53
C LEU A 39 -14.04 -7.24 -0.24
N ASN A 40 -15.13 -7.83 -0.77
CA ASN A 40 -16.48 -7.27 -0.72
C ASN A 40 -17.05 -7.07 0.69
N MET A 41 -16.44 -7.72 1.70
CA MET A 41 -16.84 -7.61 3.10
C MET A 41 -16.22 -6.42 3.83
N ILE A 42 -15.14 -5.82 3.30
CA ILE A 42 -14.46 -4.70 3.95
C ILE A 42 -15.09 -3.38 3.47
N PRO A 43 -15.46 -2.45 4.38
CA PRO A 43 -15.91 -1.12 3.99
C PRO A 43 -14.87 -0.42 3.11
N ARG A 44 -15.31 0.20 2.02
CA ARG A 44 -14.41 0.90 1.08
C ARG A 44 -13.48 1.92 1.75
N ILE A 45 -13.97 2.61 2.78
CA ILE A 45 -13.15 3.56 3.53
C ILE A 45 -11.98 2.88 4.26
N GLU A 46 -12.21 1.72 4.87
CA GLU A 46 -11.18 0.94 5.56
C GLU A 46 -10.18 0.36 4.56
N LEU A 47 -10.68 -0.11 3.42
CA LEU A 47 -9.87 -0.62 2.33
C LEU A 47 -8.91 0.46 1.79
N ARG A 48 -9.42 1.66 1.52
CA ARG A 48 -8.59 2.81 1.09
C ARG A 48 -7.53 3.15 2.11
N LEU A 49 -7.89 3.17 3.39
CA LEU A 49 -6.97 3.50 4.47
C LEU A 49 -5.87 2.44 4.57
N LEU A 50 -6.24 1.16 4.42
CA LEU A 50 -5.31 0.05 4.37
C LEU A 50 -4.35 0.17 3.18
N PHE A 51 -4.85 0.48 1.98
CA PHE A 51 -4.01 0.71 0.81
C PHE A 51 -3.04 1.88 0.98
N ILE A 52 -3.52 3.00 1.55
CA ILE A 52 -2.68 4.17 1.82
C ILE A 52 -1.55 3.80 2.77
N VAL A 53 -1.86 3.15 3.90
CA VAL A 53 -0.86 2.79 4.91
C VAL A 53 0.13 1.77 4.35
N MET A 54 -0.36 0.73 3.67
CA MET A 54 0.48 -0.30 3.08
C MET A 54 1.48 0.30 2.07
N LEU A 55 0.98 1.10 1.13
CA LEU A 55 1.85 1.70 0.12
C LEU A 55 2.79 2.74 0.72
N TYR A 56 2.32 3.53 1.68
CA TYR A 56 3.18 4.47 2.41
C TYR A 56 4.38 3.75 3.04
N VAL A 57 4.15 2.63 3.76
CA VAL A 57 5.22 1.86 4.41
C VAL A 57 6.20 1.25 3.39
N ILE A 58 5.69 0.70 2.28
CA ILE A 58 6.53 0.16 1.20
C ILE A 58 7.42 1.26 0.61
N PHE A 59 6.81 2.39 0.24
CA PHE A 59 7.52 3.50 -0.36
C PHE A 59 8.52 4.13 0.61
N LEU A 60 8.17 4.26 1.89
CA LEU A 60 9.07 4.74 2.93
C LEU A 60 10.31 3.85 3.05
N GLY A 61 10.13 2.52 3.11
CA GLY A 61 11.26 1.60 3.18
C GLY A 61 12.16 1.64 1.95
N ILE A 62 11.57 1.77 0.75
CA ILE A 62 12.35 1.97 -0.48
C ILE A 62 13.14 3.28 -0.40
N LEU A 63 12.48 4.38 -0.01
CA LEU A 63 13.11 5.69 0.09
C LEU A 63 14.28 5.68 1.07
N GLU A 64 14.07 5.13 2.25
CA GLU A 64 15.08 5.02 3.32
C GLU A 64 16.26 4.14 2.87
N GLY A 65 15.96 3.04 2.16
CA GLY A 65 16.95 2.18 1.52
C GLY A 65 17.84 2.88 0.50
N PHE A 66 17.28 3.82 -0.26
CA PHE A 66 18.01 4.59 -1.28
C PHE A 66 18.76 5.81 -0.72
N THR A 67 18.23 6.42 0.36
CA THR A 67 18.71 7.73 0.83
C THR A 67 19.64 7.66 2.04
N LEU A 68 19.42 6.70 2.96
CA LEU A 68 20.11 6.66 4.25
C LEU A 68 21.02 5.43 4.38
N TYR A 69 20.45 4.23 4.35
CA TYR A 69 21.20 2.98 4.53
C TYR A 69 20.44 1.80 3.94
N THR A 70 21.13 0.81 3.37
CA THR A 70 20.50 -0.34 2.68
C THR A 70 19.56 -1.15 3.57
N ASN A 71 19.83 -1.21 4.89
CA ASN A 71 18.92 -1.86 5.85
C ASN A 71 17.58 -1.14 6.00
N GLY A 72 17.46 0.11 5.55
CA GLY A 72 16.21 0.88 5.50
C GLY A 72 15.14 0.22 4.64
N MET A 73 15.56 -0.58 3.64
CA MET A 73 14.63 -1.41 2.86
C MET A 73 13.81 -2.36 3.73
N LEU A 74 14.30 -2.76 4.91
CA LEU A 74 13.58 -3.66 5.81
C LEU A 74 12.29 -3.04 6.37
N ILE A 75 12.18 -1.71 6.41
CA ILE A 75 10.93 -1.03 6.83
C ILE A 75 9.77 -1.40 5.89
N SER A 76 10.05 -1.76 4.63
CA SER A 76 9.01 -2.25 3.72
C SER A 76 8.38 -3.57 4.21
N LEU A 77 9.06 -4.34 5.07
CA LEU A 77 8.50 -5.55 5.68
C LEU A 77 7.42 -5.24 6.73
N ASP A 78 7.38 -4.03 7.27
CA ASP A 78 6.27 -3.59 8.13
C ASP A 78 4.95 -3.48 7.35
N ALA A 79 5.00 -3.58 6.01
CA ALA A 79 3.81 -3.71 5.16
C ALA A 79 3.15 -5.11 5.24
N LEU A 80 3.87 -6.14 5.71
CA LEU A 80 3.39 -7.52 5.80
C LEU A 80 2.06 -7.71 6.54
N PRO A 81 1.83 -7.14 7.74
CA PRO A 81 0.53 -7.27 8.41
C PRO A 81 -0.63 -6.75 7.56
N TYR A 82 -0.42 -5.69 6.79
CA TYR A 82 -1.43 -5.13 5.88
C TYR A 82 -1.66 -6.05 4.67
N LEU A 83 -0.61 -6.65 4.13
CA LEU A 83 -0.71 -7.65 3.06
C LEU A 83 -1.47 -8.90 3.52
N ILE A 84 -1.22 -9.38 4.75
CA ILE A 84 -1.94 -10.51 5.33
C ILE A 84 -3.43 -10.17 5.48
N LEU A 85 -3.76 -8.95 5.91
CA LEU A 85 -5.14 -8.53 6.10
C LEU A 85 -5.92 -8.43 4.78
N VAL A 86 -5.24 -8.11 3.67
CA VAL A 86 -5.80 -8.12 2.32
C VAL A 86 -5.86 -9.54 1.72
N ALA A 87 -4.90 -10.40 2.02
CA ALA A 87 -4.86 -11.77 1.49
C ALA A 87 -5.80 -12.73 2.25
N TYR A 88 -6.08 -12.45 3.52
CA TYR A 88 -7.06 -13.12 4.35
C TYR A 88 -8.15 -12.12 4.75
N PRO A 89 -9.00 -11.67 3.80
CA PRO A 89 -10.25 -11.05 4.20
C PRO A 89 -10.95 -12.09 5.07
N LYS A 90 -11.38 -11.66 6.25
CA LYS A 90 -12.00 -12.53 7.27
C LYS A 90 -13.20 -13.24 6.64
N GLY A 91 -12.92 -14.38 6.04
CA GLY A 91 -13.89 -15.28 5.44
C GLY A 91 -14.57 -15.94 6.60
N ASP A 92 -15.78 -15.45 6.86
CA ASP A 92 -16.86 -16.25 7.39
C ASP A 92 -16.99 -17.54 6.55
N LYS A 93 -16.24 -18.57 6.94
CA LYS A 93 -16.46 -19.94 6.48
C LYS A 93 -17.42 -20.68 7.42
N ASP A 94 -18.10 -19.98 8.33
CA ASP A 94 -18.86 -20.61 9.41
C ASP A 94 -20.37 -20.28 9.42
N ASP A 95 -20.88 -19.25 8.72
CA ASP A 95 -22.30 -18.84 8.85
C ASP A 95 -23.22 -19.15 7.65
N HIS A 96 -22.79 -20.04 6.74
CA HIS A 96 -23.64 -20.55 5.63
C HIS A 96 -23.89 -22.06 5.71
N ARG A 97 -24.06 -22.59 6.92
CA ARG A 97 -24.67 -23.91 7.16
C ARG A 97 -25.79 -23.81 8.19
N GLY A 98 -26.96 -23.40 7.75
CA GLY A 98 -28.18 -23.39 8.57
C GLY A 98 -29.42 -23.11 7.75
N PHE A 99 -29.69 -23.97 6.76
CA PHE A 99 -31.07 -24.26 6.35
C PHE A 99 -31.75 -25.08 7.46
#